data_AF-A0A2Z6QIL2-F1
#
_entry.id   AF-A0A2Z6QIL2-F1
#
_cell.length_a   1.000
_cell.length_b   1.000
_cell.length_c   1.000
_cell.angle_alpha   90.00
_cell.angle_beta   90.00
_cell.angle_gamma   90.00
#
_symmetry.space_group_name_H-M   'P 1'
#
loop_
_entity.id
_entity.type
_entity.pdbx_description
1 polymer ?
#
loop_
_entity_poly.entity_id
_entity_poly.type
_entity_poly.pdbx_seq_one_letter_code
_entity_poly.pdbx_strand_id
1 'polypeptide(L)'
;MPTNFNNKHNKIRYICCKCYEKHGDHIYIKPGRGFKTLHCNETSNHLNDVTTSLELMANWILQVAHNNNVKFQEKILNAITPALQQLNSGFVLQKSTDNSLQSENSSSSTSETLKLPSPFAIKLIFRLYDINLNKNQLNFKNYGNELAESLLTNRQNLSNNKVLLENPQSLDEYQNAIPVELYHFFEGMVKRLLIN
;
A
#
# COMPACT_ATOMS: atom_id res chain seq x y z
N MET A 1 41.06 -21.90 -9.52
CA MET A 1 40.37 -20.96 -10.44
C MET A 1 39.74 -19.85 -9.61
N PRO A 2 40.01 -18.57 -9.87
CA PRO A 2 39.36 -17.50 -9.13
C PRO A 2 37.96 -17.28 -9.69
N THR A 3 36.93 -17.53 -8.88
CA THR A 3 35.53 -17.29 -9.22
C THR A 3 35.20 -15.82 -8.98
N ASN A 4 35.04 -15.07 -10.07
CA ASN A 4 34.53 -13.71 -10.05
C ASN A 4 32.99 -13.75 -9.96
N PHE A 5 32.46 -13.76 -8.73
CA PHE A 5 31.01 -13.58 -8.49
C PHE A 5 30.77 -12.22 -7.85
N ASN A 6 30.17 -11.30 -8.60
CA ASN A 6 29.60 -10.06 -8.08
C ASN A 6 28.50 -10.41 -7.06
N ASN A 7 28.84 -10.30 -5.79
CA ASN A 7 28.20 -10.99 -4.67
C ASN A 7 27.11 -10.13 -3.97
N LYS A 8 26.15 -9.54 -4.71
CA LYS A 8 25.10 -8.70 -4.09
C LYS A 8 23.94 -9.51 -3.46
N HIS A 9 23.83 -10.81 -3.77
CA HIS A 9 22.66 -11.63 -3.40
C HIS A 9 22.91 -12.72 -2.35
N ASN A 10 24.13 -12.85 -1.82
CA ASN A 10 24.53 -13.95 -0.91
C ASN A 10 24.27 -13.70 0.59
N LYS A 11 23.35 -12.79 0.95
CA LYS A 11 22.90 -12.65 2.35
C LYS A 11 21.70 -13.56 2.57
N ILE A 12 21.79 -14.41 3.58
CA ILE A 12 20.65 -15.21 4.03
C ILE A 12 19.54 -14.25 4.50
N ARG A 13 18.34 -14.40 3.94
CA ARG A 13 17.18 -13.53 4.21
C ARG A 13 16.17 -14.31 5.04
N TYR A 14 16.17 -14.07 6.34
CA TYR A 14 15.13 -14.60 7.22
C TYR A 14 14.01 -13.58 7.38
N ILE A 15 12.77 -14.07 7.50
CA ILE A 15 11.65 -13.26 7.93
C ILE A 15 11.08 -13.85 9.21
N CYS A 16 10.82 -13.00 10.21
CA CYS A 16 10.18 -13.46 11.43
C CYS A 16 8.67 -13.62 11.20
N CYS A 17 8.04 -14.51 11.97
CA CYS A 17 6.60 -14.77 11.93
C CYS A 17 5.77 -13.48 12.01
N LYS A 18 6.12 -12.57 12.92
CA LYS A 18 5.42 -11.28 13.08
C LYS A 18 5.48 -10.41 11.81
N CYS A 19 6.62 -10.37 11.12
CA CYS A 19 6.77 -9.60 9.89
C CYS A 19 6.05 -10.25 8.72
N TYR A 20 6.06 -11.59 8.66
CA TYR A 20 5.31 -12.36 7.68
C TYR A 20 3.81 -12.04 7.76
N GLU A 21 3.25 -12.11 8.97
CA GLU A 21 1.83 -11.79 9.22
C GLU A 21 1.50 -10.32 8.96
N LYS A 22 2.31 -9.40 9.50
CA LYS A 22 2.13 -7.94 9.30
C LYS A 22 2.07 -7.54 7.83
N HIS A 23 2.75 -8.26 6.95
CA HIS A 23 2.85 -7.88 5.55
C HIS A 23 1.77 -8.51 4.66
N GLY A 24 0.79 -9.19 5.25
CA GLY A 24 -0.39 -9.72 4.55
C GLY A 24 -0.25 -11.17 4.14
N ASP A 25 0.57 -11.93 4.87
CA ASP A 25 0.51 -13.38 4.83
C ASP A 25 0.02 -13.92 6.18
N HIS A 26 -0.17 -15.23 6.34
CA HIS A 26 -0.66 -15.78 7.60
C HIS A 26 -0.06 -17.14 7.87
N ILE A 27 0.21 -17.42 9.14
CA ILE A 27 0.76 -18.70 9.55
C ILE A 27 -0.40 -19.64 9.82
N TYR A 28 -0.31 -20.85 9.29
CA TYR A 28 -1.25 -21.90 9.66
C TYR A 28 -1.08 -22.27 11.13
N ILE A 29 -2.14 -22.07 11.91
CA ILE A 29 -2.19 -22.49 13.31
C ILE A 29 -3.01 -23.77 13.39
N LYS A 30 -2.35 -24.87 13.77
CA LYS A 30 -3.02 -26.16 13.98
C LYS A 30 -4.02 -26.02 15.13
N PRO A 31 -5.31 -26.31 14.94
CA PRO A 31 -6.27 -26.32 16.03
C PRO A 31 -5.96 -27.45 17.01
N GLY A 32 -6.29 -27.24 18.28
CA GLY A 32 -6.13 -28.26 19.33
C GLY A 32 -6.92 -29.54 19.06
N ARG A 33 -6.65 -30.61 19.83
CA ARG A 33 -7.40 -31.87 19.72
C ARG A 33 -8.90 -31.61 19.89
N GLY A 34 -9.71 -32.13 18.96
CA GLY A 34 -11.17 -32.01 18.98
C GLY A 34 -11.76 -30.84 18.19
N PHE A 35 -10.92 -29.92 17.69
CA PHE A 35 -11.38 -28.77 16.89
C PHE A 35 -11.14 -28.99 15.40
N LYS A 36 -12.06 -28.49 14.57
CA LYS A 36 -11.92 -28.51 13.10
C LYS A 36 -10.85 -27.51 12.66
N THR A 37 -10.06 -27.90 11.67
CA THR A 37 -9.15 -27.02 10.94
C THR A 37 -9.95 -26.07 10.09
N LEU A 38 -9.86 -24.78 10.39
CA LEU A 38 -10.38 -23.73 9.52
C LEU A 38 -9.40 -23.53 8.37
N HIS A 39 -9.89 -23.66 7.14
CA HIS A 39 -9.09 -23.34 5.96
C HIS A 39 -9.03 -21.82 5.78
N CYS A 40 -7.96 -21.32 5.18
CA CYS A 40 -7.80 -19.89 4.88
C CYS A 40 -8.96 -19.32 4.03
N ASN A 41 -9.63 -20.17 3.25
CA ASN A 41 -10.81 -19.82 2.44
C ASN A 41 -12.08 -19.63 3.29
N GLU A 42 -12.10 -20.23 4.48
CA GLU A 42 -13.17 -20.11 5.48
C GLU A 42 -12.91 -18.93 6.43
N THR A 43 -11.73 -18.32 6.34
CA THR A 43 -11.34 -17.11 7.07
C THR A 43 -11.37 -15.90 6.15
N SER A 44 -11.72 -14.72 6.66
CA SER A 44 -11.66 -13.46 5.90
C SER A 44 -10.22 -12.94 5.69
N ASN A 45 -9.20 -13.78 5.88
CA ASN A 45 -7.78 -13.37 5.91
C ASN A 45 -7.26 -12.91 4.53
N HIS A 46 -7.89 -13.32 3.43
CA HIS A 46 -7.47 -12.99 2.06
C HIS A 46 -8.43 -12.07 1.31
N LEU A 47 -9.45 -11.53 1.99
CA LEU A 47 -10.56 -10.82 1.35
C LEU A 47 -10.12 -9.58 0.55
N ASN A 48 -8.92 -9.03 0.85
CA ASN A 48 -8.35 -7.84 0.21
C ASN A 48 -7.00 -8.09 -0.50
N ASP A 49 -6.58 -9.35 -0.68
CA ASP A 49 -5.25 -9.65 -1.22
C ASP A 49 -5.10 -9.16 -2.66
N VAL A 50 -6.13 -9.37 -3.49
CA VAL A 50 -6.14 -8.92 -4.88
C VAL A 50 -6.10 -7.39 -4.94
N THR A 51 -6.97 -6.72 -4.19
CA THR A 51 -7.03 -5.26 -4.12
C THR A 51 -5.69 -4.66 -3.68
N THR A 52 -5.13 -5.15 -2.58
CA THR A 52 -3.83 -4.69 -2.04
C THR A 52 -2.71 -4.90 -3.05
N SER A 53 -2.71 -6.05 -3.74
CA SER A 53 -1.72 -6.39 -4.75
C SER A 53 -1.80 -5.46 -5.96
N LEU A 54 -3.01 -5.16 -6.45
CA LEU A 54 -3.23 -4.23 -7.55
C LEU A 54 -2.83 -2.80 -7.17
N GLU A 55 -3.16 -2.33 -5.97
CA GLU A 55 -2.72 -1.02 -5.47
C GLU A 55 -1.19 -0.90 -5.40
N LEU A 56 -0.51 -1.93 -4.92
CA LEU A 56 0.96 -2.00 -4.91
C LEU A 56 1.55 -1.92 -6.32
N MET A 57 0.96 -2.65 -7.26
CA MET A 57 1.40 -2.64 -8.66
C MET A 57 1.12 -1.27 -9.30
N ALA A 58 -0.04 -0.65 -9.06
CA ALA A 58 -0.37 0.67 -9.55
C ALA A 58 0.62 1.73 -9.06
N ASN A 59 0.94 1.73 -7.77
CA ASN A 59 1.92 2.64 -7.17
C ASN A 59 3.32 2.44 -7.78
N TRP A 60 3.72 1.18 -8.00
CA TRP A 60 4.99 0.88 -8.65
C TRP A 60 5.04 1.36 -10.10
N ILE A 61 3.98 1.13 -10.89
CA ILE A 61 3.86 1.62 -12.27
C ILE A 61 3.96 3.14 -12.30
N LEU A 62 3.33 3.84 -11.36
CA LEU A 62 3.42 5.29 -11.23
C LEU A 62 4.86 5.76 -10.95
N GLN A 63 5.64 5.01 -10.17
CA GLN A 63 7.07 5.29 -10.00
C GLN A 63 7.87 5.04 -11.29
N VAL A 64 7.52 4.02 -12.07
CA VAL A 64 8.16 3.76 -13.38
C VAL A 64 7.91 4.93 -14.34
N ALA A 65 6.68 5.47 -14.38
CA ALA A 65 6.33 6.61 -15.21
C ALA A 65 7.15 7.88 -14.88
N HIS A 66 7.59 8.04 -13.63
CA HIS A 66 8.46 9.13 -13.20
C HIS A 66 9.97 8.80 -13.24
N ASN A 67 10.35 7.64 -13.76
CA ASN A 67 11.76 7.26 -13.92
C ASN A 67 12.39 7.97 -15.13
N ASN A 68 13.66 8.36 -15.05
CA ASN A 68 14.37 9.01 -16.16
C ASN A 68 14.77 8.04 -17.29
N ASN A 69 14.60 6.72 -17.11
CA ASN A 69 15.00 5.72 -18.08
C ASN A 69 13.85 5.37 -19.05
N VAL A 70 13.78 6.07 -20.18
CA VAL A 70 12.75 5.88 -21.23
C VAL A 70 12.70 4.44 -21.75
N LYS A 71 13.86 3.80 -22.00
CA LYS A 71 13.89 2.40 -22.46
C LYS A 71 13.27 1.44 -21.45
N PHE A 72 13.47 1.71 -20.16
CA PHE A 72 12.84 0.92 -19.10
C PHE A 72 11.32 1.16 -19.06
N GLN A 73 10.88 2.41 -19.21
CA GLN A 73 9.45 2.76 -19.30
C GLN A 73 8.76 2.03 -20.47
N GLU A 74 9.33 2.10 -21.67
CA GLU A 74 8.81 1.42 -22.86
C GLU A 74 8.73 -0.10 -22.64
N LYS A 75 9.78 -0.70 -22.04
CA LYS A 75 9.80 -2.13 -21.74
C LYS A 75 8.67 -2.53 -20.78
N ILE A 76 8.47 -1.75 -19.71
CA ILE A 76 7.40 -2.03 -18.74
C ILE A 76 6.02 -1.81 -19.38
N LEU A 77 5.83 -0.74 -20.15
CA LEU A 77 4.59 -0.47 -20.87
C LEU A 77 4.24 -1.64 -21.80
N ASN A 78 5.19 -2.09 -22.62
CA ASN A 78 5.00 -3.24 -23.51
C ASN A 78 4.67 -4.54 -22.76
N ALA A 79 5.19 -4.72 -21.54
CA ALA A 79 4.87 -5.88 -20.72
C ALA A 79 3.45 -5.84 -20.13
N ILE A 80 2.91 -4.64 -19.87
CA ILE A 80 1.60 -4.47 -19.24
C ILE A 80 0.48 -4.36 -20.28
N THR A 81 0.74 -3.79 -21.47
CA THR A 81 -0.26 -3.61 -22.53
C THR A 81 -1.09 -4.87 -22.85
N PRO A 82 -0.51 -6.09 -22.91
CA PRO A 82 -1.30 -7.31 -23.15
C PRO A 82 -2.38 -7.54 -22.09
N ALA A 83 -2.18 -7.11 -20.85
CA ALA A 83 -3.19 -7.24 -19.80
C ALA A 83 -4.46 -6.41 -20.09
N LEU A 84 -4.35 -5.33 -20.88
CA LEU A 84 -5.51 -4.54 -21.31
C LEU A 84 -6.42 -5.30 -22.27
N GLN A 85 -5.95 -6.39 -22.88
CA GLN A 85 -6.78 -7.24 -23.73
C GLN A 85 -7.91 -7.92 -22.93
N GLN A 86 -7.76 -8.04 -21.60
CA GLN A 86 -8.80 -8.54 -20.70
C GLN A 86 -10.02 -7.61 -20.61
N LEU A 87 -9.91 -6.35 -21.06
CA LEU A 87 -11.06 -5.45 -21.12
C LEU A 87 -12.11 -5.93 -22.13
N ASN A 88 -11.67 -6.62 -23.20
CA ASN A 88 -12.57 -7.14 -24.23
C ASN A 88 -13.38 -8.36 -23.77
N SER A 89 -12.95 -9.06 -22.71
CA SER A 89 -13.54 -10.33 -22.27
C SER A 89 -14.53 -10.21 -21.12
N GLY A 90 -14.77 -9.03 -20.52
CA GLY A 90 -15.69 -8.98 -19.37
C GLY A 90 -15.96 -7.68 -18.65
N PHE A 91 -15.69 -6.49 -19.21
CA PHE A 91 -16.09 -5.22 -18.56
C PHE A 91 -17.57 -4.85 -18.79
N VAL A 92 -18.42 -5.82 -19.10
CA VAL A 92 -19.87 -5.62 -18.93
C VAL A 92 -20.11 -5.69 -17.44
N LEU A 93 -20.33 -4.53 -16.80
CA LEU A 93 -20.97 -4.49 -15.49
C LEU A 93 -22.20 -5.41 -15.57
N GLN A 94 -22.12 -6.60 -14.98
CA GLN A 94 -23.31 -7.37 -14.65
C GLN A 94 -24.07 -6.53 -13.64
N LYS A 95 -24.92 -5.64 -14.17
CA LYS A 95 -26.06 -5.14 -13.44
C LYS A 95 -26.88 -6.39 -13.12
N SER A 96 -26.92 -6.74 -11.85
CA SER A 96 -27.65 -7.89 -11.35
C SER A 96 -29.04 -7.91 -11.96
N THR A 97 -29.27 -8.88 -12.83
CA THR A 97 -30.61 -9.39 -13.08
C THR A 97 -30.47 -10.89 -12.99
N ASP A 98 -30.93 -11.41 -11.87
CA ASP A 98 -31.21 -12.82 -11.69
C ASP A 98 -31.96 -13.32 -12.92
N ASN A 99 -31.42 -14.33 -13.59
CA ASN A 99 -32.17 -15.49 -14.08
C ASN A 99 -31.21 -16.55 -14.61
N SER A 100 -31.31 -17.71 -13.97
CA SER A 100 -30.81 -19.02 -14.38
C SER A 100 -30.94 -19.28 -15.89
N LEU A 101 -29.93 -19.92 -16.49
CA LEU A 101 -30.06 -21.22 -17.16
C LEU A 101 -28.68 -21.74 -17.63
N GLN A 102 -28.48 -23.04 -17.38
CA GLN A 102 -27.30 -23.83 -17.69
C GLN A 102 -27.08 -23.99 -19.21
N SER A 103 -25.83 -24.12 -19.61
CA SER A 103 -25.45 -25.05 -20.69
C SER A 103 -23.97 -25.42 -20.52
N GLU A 104 -23.74 -26.67 -20.13
CA GLU A 104 -22.45 -27.33 -20.15
C GLU A 104 -22.03 -27.60 -21.61
N ASN A 105 -20.76 -27.38 -21.94
CA ASN A 105 -20.07 -28.24 -22.89
C ASN A 105 -18.59 -28.31 -22.54
N SER A 106 -18.18 -29.52 -22.19
CA SER A 106 -16.90 -29.94 -21.67
C SER A 106 -15.81 -29.84 -22.74
N SER A 107 -14.83 -28.98 -22.51
CA SER A 107 -13.45 -29.31 -22.87
C SER A 107 -12.61 -29.24 -21.59
N SER A 108 -12.15 -30.41 -21.17
CA SER A 108 -11.30 -30.61 -20.00
C SER A 108 -9.93 -29.97 -20.27
N SER A 109 -9.85 -28.65 -20.15
CA SER A 109 -8.62 -28.02 -19.71
C SER A 109 -8.64 -28.16 -18.19
N THR A 110 -7.71 -28.93 -17.64
CA THR A 110 -7.35 -28.79 -16.24
C THR A 110 -7.04 -27.31 -16.05
N SER A 111 -7.96 -26.57 -15.44
CA SER A 111 -7.73 -25.19 -15.05
C SER A 111 -6.59 -25.24 -14.05
N GLU A 112 -5.36 -25.04 -14.56
CA GLU A 112 -4.24 -24.70 -13.70
C GLU A 112 -4.71 -23.48 -12.94
N THR A 113 -5.07 -23.69 -11.67
CA THR A 113 -5.45 -22.62 -10.77
C THR A 113 -4.24 -21.71 -10.71
N LEU A 114 -4.27 -20.62 -11.48
CA LEU A 114 -3.21 -19.61 -11.49
C LEU A 114 -3.14 -19.09 -10.06
N LYS A 115 -2.14 -19.57 -9.31
CA LYS A 115 -1.93 -19.14 -7.93
C LYS A 115 -1.53 -17.68 -7.99
N LEU A 116 -2.46 -16.80 -7.61
CA LEU A 116 -2.16 -15.38 -7.51
C LEU A 116 -1.05 -15.18 -6.47
N PRO A 117 -0.07 -14.31 -6.75
CA PRO A 117 0.93 -13.96 -5.76
C PRO A 117 0.25 -13.25 -4.58
N SER A 118 0.65 -13.61 -3.36
CA SER A 118 0.18 -12.90 -2.17
C SER A 118 0.74 -11.46 -2.13
N PRO A 119 0.06 -10.52 -1.45
CA PRO A 119 0.59 -9.18 -1.23
C PRO A 119 1.98 -9.20 -0.58
N PHE A 120 2.22 -10.19 0.28
CA PHE A 120 3.52 -10.43 0.89
C PHE A 120 4.60 -10.73 -0.15
N ALA A 121 4.33 -11.63 -1.10
CA ALA A 121 5.27 -11.97 -2.17
C ALA A 121 5.64 -10.74 -3.02
N ILE A 122 4.66 -9.89 -3.35
CA ILE A 122 4.89 -8.64 -4.08
C ILE A 122 5.77 -7.68 -3.27
N LYS A 123 5.43 -7.45 -1.99
CA LYS A 123 6.24 -6.59 -1.09
C LYS A 123 7.66 -7.13 -0.92
N LEU A 124 7.83 -8.45 -0.88
CA LEU A 124 9.13 -9.09 -0.81
C LEU A 124 9.95 -8.79 -2.07
N ILE A 125 9.39 -9.00 -3.26
CA ILE A 125 10.03 -8.67 -4.54
C ILE A 125 10.47 -7.20 -4.54
N PHE A 126 9.60 -6.27 -4.14
CA PHE A 126 9.97 -4.86 -4.07
C PHE A 126 11.19 -4.62 -3.18
N ARG A 127 11.26 -5.26 -2.01
CA ARG A 127 12.47 -5.18 -1.17
C ARG A 127 13.69 -5.87 -1.77
N LEU A 128 13.52 -6.95 -2.53
CA LEU A 128 14.65 -7.64 -3.19
C LEU A 128 15.30 -6.73 -4.25
N TYR A 129 14.50 -5.90 -4.92
CA TYR A 129 14.91 -5.00 -5.99
C TYR A 129 15.06 -3.54 -5.55
N ASP A 130 15.12 -3.27 -4.24
CA ASP A 130 15.26 -1.93 -3.66
C ASP A 130 14.17 -0.93 -4.14
N ILE A 131 12.98 -1.42 -4.47
CA ILE A 131 11.79 -0.62 -4.82
C ILE A 131 11.14 -0.13 -3.52
N ASN A 132 11.10 1.19 -3.34
CA ASN A 132 10.51 1.83 -2.17
C ASN A 132 9.26 2.63 -2.54
N LEU A 133 8.09 2.06 -2.29
CA LEU A 133 6.79 2.68 -2.57
C LEU A 133 6.40 3.80 -1.60
N ASN A 134 7.13 3.99 -0.50
CA ASN A 134 6.83 5.06 0.48
C ASN A 134 7.06 6.47 -0.07
N LYS A 135 7.59 6.59 -1.30
CA LYS A 135 7.44 7.81 -2.09
C LYS A 135 6.04 7.82 -2.70
N ASN A 136 5.02 7.92 -1.85
CA ASN A 136 3.92 8.80 -2.22
C ASN A 136 4.63 10.10 -2.59
N GLN A 137 4.54 10.53 -3.84
CA GLN A 137 4.53 11.96 -4.08
C GLN A 137 3.30 12.45 -3.30
N LEU A 138 3.44 12.63 -1.98
CA LEU A 138 2.77 13.69 -1.27
C LEU A 138 3.00 14.87 -2.19
N ASN A 139 1.96 15.24 -2.92
CA ASN A 139 2.03 16.38 -3.79
C ASN A 139 2.19 17.54 -2.80
N PHE A 140 3.44 17.88 -2.47
CA PHE A 140 3.76 18.84 -1.41
C PHE A 140 3.05 20.16 -1.67
N LYS A 141 2.74 20.42 -2.95
CA LYS A 141 1.86 21.49 -3.40
C LYS A 141 0.42 21.35 -2.89
N ASN A 142 -0.21 20.19 -3.01
CA ASN A 142 -1.55 19.95 -2.47
C ASN A 142 -1.56 20.03 -0.95
N TYR A 143 -0.57 19.42 -0.29
CA TYR A 143 -0.45 19.52 1.17
C TYR A 143 -0.25 20.98 1.62
N GLY A 144 0.59 21.73 0.91
CA GLY A 144 0.80 23.16 1.15
C GLY A 144 -0.48 23.98 0.94
N ASN A 145 -1.26 23.66 -0.10
CA ASN A 145 -2.56 24.29 -0.35
C ASN A 145 -3.56 23.97 0.77
N GLU A 146 -3.68 22.70 1.18
CA GLU A 146 -4.58 22.28 2.27
C GLU A 146 -4.19 22.94 3.61
N LEU A 147 -2.90 23.04 3.90
CA LEU A 147 -2.39 23.74 5.08
C LEU A 147 -2.70 25.24 5.03
N ALA A 148 -2.55 25.88 3.86
CA ALA A 148 -2.88 27.29 3.68
C ALA A 148 -4.37 27.57 3.86
N GLU A 149 -5.25 26.72 3.29
CA GLU A 149 -6.71 26.81 3.47
C GLU A 149 -7.12 26.61 4.94
N SER A 150 -6.53 25.63 5.62
CA SER A 150 -6.74 25.42 7.06
C SER A 150 -6.32 26.65 7.88
N LEU A 151 -5.18 27.27 7.55
CA LEU A 151 -4.72 28.50 8.19
C LEU A 151 -5.67 29.68 7.98
N LEU A 152 -6.18 29.85 6.76
CA LEU A 152 -7.16 30.89 6.44
C LEU A 152 -8.46 30.69 7.21
N THR A 153 -8.93 29.45 7.29
CA THR A 153 -10.15 29.07 8.01
C THR A 153 -10.00 29.30 9.51
N ASN A 154 -8.84 28.97 10.07
CA ASN A 154 -8.54 29.11 11.49
C ASN A 154 -8.05 30.51 11.90
N ARG A 155 -7.99 31.48 10.99
CA ARG A 155 -7.47 32.83 11.27
C ARG A 155 -8.19 33.51 12.43
N GLN A 156 -9.50 33.38 12.52
CA GLN A 156 -10.28 33.96 13.62
C GLN A 156 -9.96 33.28 14.96
N ASN A 157 -9.85 31.95 14.97
CA ASN A 157 -9.46 31.19 16.17
C ASN A 157 -8.07 31.59 16.67
N LEU A 158 -7.10 31.73 15.76
CA LEU A 158 -5.75 32.22 16.09
C LEU A 158 -5.76 33.64 16.65
N SER A 159 -6.59 34.53 16.09
CA SER A 159 -6.74 35.89 16.59
C SER A 159 -7.37 35.92 17.99
N ASN A 160 -8.39 35.09 18.23
CA ASN A 160 -9.07 35.01 19.52
C ASN A 160 -8.16 34.42 20.60
N ASN A 161 -7.35 33.43 20.23
CA ASN A 161 -6.43 32.75 21.13
C ASN A 161 -5.06 33.41 21.24
N LYS A 162 -4.86 34.59 20.63
CA LYS A 162 -3.55 35.25 20.55
C LYS A 162 -2.88 35.38 21.93
N VAL A 163 -3.64 35.79 22.95
CA VAL A 163 -3.11 35.96 24.32
C VAL A 163 -2.63 34.61 24.88
N LEU A 164 -3.37 33.53 24.64
CA LEU A 164 -3.02 32.17 25.08
C LEU A 164 -1.80 31.61 24.33
N LEU A 165 -1.58 32.06 23.09
CA LEU A 165 -0.41 31.67 22.29
C LEU A 165 0.85 32.45 22.68
N GLU A 166 0.71 33.73 23.04
CA GLU A 166 1.85 34.59 23.40
C GLU A 166 2.26 34.43 24.88
N ASN A 167 1.29 34.28 25.79
CA ASN A 167 1.53 34.18 27.24
C ASN A 167 0.64 33.10 27.91
N PRO A 168 0.83 31.82 27.55
CA PRO A 168 0.14 30.71 28.21
C PRO A 168 0.57 30.58 29.67
N GLN A 169 -0.35 30.15 30.55
CA GLN A 169 -0.05 29.80 31.94
C GLN A 169 0.44 28.35 32.07
N SER A 170 0.22 27.50 31.07
CA SER A 170 0.71 26.11 31.04
C SER A 170 0.97 25.61 29.62
N LEU A 171 1.71 24.50 29.50
CA LEU A 171 1.94 23.86 28.21
C LEU A 171 0.64 23.33 27.59
N ASP A 172 -0.26 22.79 28.41
CA ASP A 172 -1.56 22.29 27.94
C ASP A 172 -2.41 23.43 27.38
N GLU A 173 -2.38 24.60 28.04
CA GLU A 173 -3.10 25.79 27.56
C GLU A 173 -2.54 26.28 26.22
N TYR A 174 -1.22 26.29 26.06
CA TYR A 174 -0.57 26.60 24.79
C TYR A 174 -0.95 25.59 23.69
N GLN A 175 -0.89 24.30 23.98
CA GLN A 175 -1.23 23.25 23.01
C GLN A 175 -2.69 23.32 22.57
N ASN A 176 -3.61 23.53 23.51
CA ASN A 176 -5.04 23.63 23.23
C ASN A 176 -5.41 24.93 22.48
N ALA A 177 -4.58 25.97 22.58
CA ALA A 177 -4.77 27.22 21.85
C ALA A 177 -4.39 27.12 20.36
N ILE A 178 -3.58 26.12 19.97
CA ILE A 178 -3.13 25.89 18.59
C ILE A 178 -4.19 25.07 17.81
N PRO A 179 -4.56 25.49 16.59
CA PRO A 179 -5.38 24.67 15.71
C PRO A 179 -4.77 23.29 15.47
N VAL A 180 -5.61 22.25 15.51
CA VAL A 180 -5.19 20.83 15.47
C VAL A 180 -4.29 20.53 14.26
N GLU A 181 -4.59 21.11 13.10
CA GLU A 181 -3.81 20.93 11.88
C GLU A 181 -2.38 21.46 12.00
N LEU A 182 -2.20 22.63 12.64
CA LEU A 182 -0.89 23.20 12.91
C LEU A 182 -0.13 22.41 13.96
N TYR A 183 -0.84 21.98 15.02
CA TYR A 183 -0.24 21.15 16.06
C TYR A 183 0.35 19.87 15.46
N HIS A 184 -0.42 19.15 14.64
CA HIS A 184 0.07 17.93 13.97
C HIS A 184 1.22 18.20 13.00
N PHE A 185 1.20 19.34 12.29
CA PHE A 185 2.31 19.73 11.42
C PHE A 185 3.61 19.90 12.21
N PHE A 186 3.59 20.70 13.27
CA PHE A 186 4.78 20.94 14.10
C PHE A 186 5.21 19.69 14.86
N GLU A 187 4.27 18.91 15.38
CA GLU A 187 4.56 17.63 16.02
C GLU A 187 5.28 16.66 15.05
N GLY A 188 4.80 16.56 13.81
CA GLY A 188 5.43 15.75 12.78
C GLY A 188 6.84 16.25 12.43
N MET A 189 7.04 17.56 12.37
CA MET A 189 8.35 18.18 12.12
C MET A 189 9.34 17.86 13.25
N VAL A 190 8.93 18.06 14.50
CA VAL A 190 9.75 17.77 15.69
C VAL A 190 10.10 16.27 15.75
N LYS A 191 9.11 15.38 15.55
CA LYS A 191 9.35 13.93 15.50
C LYS A 191 10.40 13.57 14.44
N ARG A 192 10.35 14.18 13.24
CA ARG A 192 11.36 13.93 12.20
C ARG A 192 12.75 14.45 12.57
N LEU A 193 12.83 15.61 13.22
CA LEU A 193 14.10 16.19 13.64
C LEU A 193 14.75 15.40 14.79
N LEU A 194 13.95 14.81 15.68
CA LEU A 194 14.42 14.03 16.83
C LEU A 194 14.71 12.55 16.51
N ILE A 195 14.24 12.03 15.37
CA ILE A 195 14.46 10.63 14.94
C ILE A 195 15.74 10.49 14.06
N ASN A 196 16.50 11.57 13.87
CA ASN A 196 17.84 11.50 13.26
C ASN A 196 18.91 11.12 14.27
#